data_AF-A0A2H5XW70-F1
#
_entry.id   AF-A0A2H5XW70-F1
#
_cell.length_a   1.000
_cell.length_b   1.000
_cell.length_c   1.000
_cell.angle_alpha   90.00
_cell.angle_beta   90.00
_cell.angle_gamma   90.00
#
_symmetry.space_group_name_H-M   'P 1'
#
loop_
_entity.id
_entity.type
_entity.pdbx_description
1 polymer ?
#
loop_
_entity_poly.entity_id
_entity_poly.type
_entity_poly.pdbx_seq_one_letter_code
_entity_poly.pdbx_strand_id
1 'polypeptide(L)'
;MGVSNLKVLFLSIDDPTSRKSWSGTPYYILKSILPHFKSTTIAVPFNKLIKLYPPKIKSKLKYLVTGKRFDYGHSKELAMIYKEHFEQQIQNSDADLVIAVAASTAMAYIETEKPFVHISDATFAKMINYNPDYTSLTLKSISEGNEI
;
A
#
# COMPACT_ATOMS: atom_id res chain seq x y z
N MET A 1 6.06 24.02 18.88
CA MET A 1 5.26 24.03 17.64
C MET A 1 4.64 22.65 17.49
N GLY A 2 3.31 22.55 17.42
CA GLY A 2 2.62 21.26 17.26
C GLY A 2 2.44 20.88 15.79
N VAL A 3 1.88 19.70 15.55
CA VAL A 3 1.59 19.18 14.19
C VAL A 3 0.55 19.98 13.41
N SER A 4 -0.15 20.92 14.07
CA SER A 4 -1.22 21.75 13.50
C SER A 4 -0.80 22.65 12.34
N ASN A 5 0.50 22.93 12.19
CA ASN A 5 1.01 23.74 11.08
C ASN A 5 1.50 22.91 9.88
N LEU A 6 1.61 21.59 10.05
CA LEU A 6 2.15 20.70 9.02
C LEU A 6 1.10 20.37 7.96
N LYS A 7 1.56 20.25 6.72
CA LYS A 7 0.81 19.72 5.58
C LYS A 7 1.15 18.25 5.40
N VAL A 8 0.14 17.42 5.21
CA VAL A 8 0.32 15.97 5.09
C VAL A 8 -0.09 15.49 3.70
N LEU A 9 0.72 14.61 3.11
CA LEU A 9 0.31 13.76 2.00
C LEU A 9 -0.14 12.41 2.57
N PHE A 10 -1.42 12.10 2.48
CA PHE A 10 -1.99 10.84 2.91
C PHE A 10 -1.99 9.83 1.77
N LEU A 11 -1.28 8.71 1.95
CA LEU A 11 -1.08 7.68 0.93
C LEU A 11 -1.77 6.39 1.35
N SER A 12 -2.62 5.86 0.46
CA SER A 12 -3.30 4.58 0.61
C SER A 12 -3.48 3.93 -0.76
N ILE A 13 -3.43 2.59 -0.81
CA ILE A 13 -3.65 1.81 -2.05
C ILE A 13 -5.11 1.88 -2.51
N ASP A 14 -6.03 1.99 -1.57
CA ASP A 14 -7.46 2.16 -1.84
C ASP A 14 -7.93 3.56 -1.48
N ASP A 15 -9.07 3.96 -2.04
CA ASP A 15 -9.69 5.26 -1.81
C ASP A 15 -10.03 5.44 -0.32
N PRO A 16 -9.28 6.29 0.41
CA PRO A 16 -9.49 6.49 1.84
C PRO A 16 -10.70 7.39 2.13
N THR A 17 -11.37 7.93 1.11
CA THR A 17 -12.65 8.64 1.29
C THR A 17 -13.85 7.68 1.28
N SER A 18 -13.62 6.39 1.02
CA SER A 18 -14.62 5.33 0.98
C SER A 18 -14.45 4.31 2.11
N ARG A 19 -15.56 3.81 2.65
CA ARG A 19 -15.56 2.73 3.66
C ARG A 19 -15.48 1.32 3.08
N LYS A 20 -15.38 1.19 1.75
CA LYS A 20 -15.49 -0.09 1.04
C LYS A 20 -14.28 -1.00 1.25
N SER A 21 -13.11 -0.41 1.46
CA SER A 21 -11.86 -1.16 1.61
C SER A 21 -11.55 -1.42 3.07
N TRP A 22 -11.15 -2.66 3.36
CA TRP A 22 -10.58 -3.07 4.64
C TRP A 22 -11.38 -2.63 5.87
N SER A 23 -12.69 -2.91 5.83
CA SER A 23 -13.66 -2.53 6.87
C SER A 23 -13.71 -1.02 7.18
N GLY A 24 -13.26 -0.18 6.24
CA GLY A 24 -13.19 1.27 6.37
C GLY A 24 -11.96 1.77 7.14
N THR A 25 -10.96 0.94 7.41
CA THR A 25 -9.78 1.33 8.21
C THR A 25 -9.07 2.57 7.67
N PRO A 26 -8.74 2.68 6.36
CA PRO A 26 -8.12 3.91 5.81
C PRO A 26 -9.01 5.15 5.97
N TYR A 27 -10.34 4.97 5.85
CA TYR A 27 -11.32 6.04 6.02
C TYR A 27 -11.36 6.58 7.45
N TYR A 28 -11.40 5.69 8.44
CA TYR A 28 -11.43 6.12 9.84
C TYR A 28 -10.11 6.73 10.28
N ILE A 29 -8.97 6.20 9.79
CA ILE A 29 -7.66 6.82 10.03
C ILE A 29 -7.61 8.22 9.43
N LEU A 30 -7.94 8.38 8.14
CA LEU A 30 -7.98 9.69 7.49
C LEU A 30 -8.88 10.67 8.27
N LYS A 31 -10.10 10.25 8.61
CA LYS A 31 -11.05 11.08 9.37
C LYS A 31 -10.49 11.51 10.73
N SER A 32 -9.74 10.64 11.40
CA SER A 32 -9.15 10.94 12.71
C SER A 32 -8.01 11.94 12.64
N ILE A 33 -7.21 11.93 11.57
CA ILE A 33 -6.02 12.80 11.46
C ILE A 33 -6.34 14.19 10.90
N LEU A 34 -7.36 14.34 10.06
CA LEU A 34 -7.72 15.60 9.39
C LEU A 34 -7.77 16.83 10.33
N PRO A 35 -8.34 16.74 11.55
CA PRO A 35 -8.43 17.90 12.45
C PRO A 35 -7.09 18.36 13.04
N HIS A 36 -6.03 17.54 12.94
CA HIS A 36 -4.76 17.80 13.61
C HIS A 36 -3.70 18.47 12.74
N PHE A 37 -3.95 18.61 11.43
CA PHE A 37 -2.99 19.12 10.45
C PHE A 37 -3.52 20.37 9.75
N LYS A 38 -2.61 21.19 9.19
CA LYS A 38 -2.98 22.41 8.46
C LYS A 38 -3.77 22.09 7.19
N SER A 39 -3.32 21.08 6.46
CA SER A 39 -4.00 20.54 5.29
C SER A 39 -3.58 19.10 5.04
N THR A 40 -4.45 18.33 4.40
CA THR A 40 -4.16 16.97 3.98
C THR A 40 -4.54 16.80 2.52
N THR A 41 -3.57 16.41 1.70
CA THR A 41 -3.79 15.98 0.32
C THR A 41 -3.75 14.46 0.26
N ILE A 42 -4.52 13.86 -0.65
CA ILE A 42 -4.56 12.40 -0.79
C ILE A 42 -3.73 12.04 -2.02
N ALA A 43 -2.71 11.20 -1.83
CA ALA A 43 -2.02 10.55 -2.94
C ALA A 43 -2.95 9.46 -3.48
N VAL A 44 -3.36 9.60 -4.74
CA VAL A 44 -4.27 8.64 -5.37
C VAL A 44 -3.46 7.54 -6.05
N PRO A 45 -3.86 6.27 -5.93
CA PRO A 45 -3.29 5.21 -6.77
C PRO A 45 -3.61 5.49 -8.24
N PHE A 46 -2.64 5.23 -9.13
CA PHE A 46 -2.82 5.39 -10.57
C PHE A 46 -3.96 4.49 -11.07
N ASN A 47 -4.74 5.03 -12.02
CA ASN A 47 -5.70 4.40 -12.94
C ASN A 47 -6.21 2.96 -12.63
N LYS A 48 -7.54 2.76 -12.78
CA LYS A 48 -8.24 1.45 -12.87
C LYS A 48 -7.49 0.35 -13.66
N LEU A 49 -6.62 0.69 -14.60
CA LEU A 49 -5.80 -0.25 -15.37
C LEU A 49 -4.84 -1.12 -14.52
N ILE A 50 -4.29 -0.63 -13.40
CA ILE A 50 -3.51 -1.48 -12.46
C ILE A 50 -4.45 -2.42 -11.69
N LYS A 51 -5.69 -1.99 -11.41
CA LYS A 51 -6.75 -2.87 -10.86
C LYS A 51 -7.27 -3.89 -11.88
N LEU A 52 -7.13 -3.64 -13.19
CA LEU A 52 -7.50 -4.52 -14.31
C LEU A 52 -6.40 -5.51 -14.69
N TYR A 53 -5.27 -5.55 -13.97
CA TYR A 53 -4.13 -6.35 -14.39
C TYR A 53 -4.47 -7.87 -14.32
N PRO A 54 -3.98 -8.68 -15.28
CA PRO A 54 -4.28 -10.11 -15.42
C PRO A 54 -3.65 -11.13 -14.43
N PRO A 55 -2.78 -10.80 -13.44
CA PRO A 55 -2.11 -11.82 -12.63
C PRO A 55 -3.04 -12.55 -11.66
N LYS A 56 -4.23 -12.02 -11.33
CA LYS A 56 -5.23 -12.81 -10.57
C LYS A 56 -5.65 -14.07 -11.32
N ILE A 57 -5.84 -13.97 -12.64
CA ILE A 57 -6.22 -15.11 -13.49
C ILE A 57 -5.05 -16.09 -13.61
N LYS A 58 -3.83 -15.58 -13.83
CA LYS A 58 -2.61 -16.42 -13.91
C LYS A 58 -2.31 -17.12 -12.59
N SER A 59 -2.47 -16.44 -11.45
CA SER A 59 -2.28 -17.02 -10.11
C SER A 59 -3.33 -18.10 -9.83
N LYS A 60 -4.58 -17.90 -10.25
CA LYS A 60 -5.65 -18.91 -10.15
C LYS A 60 -5.36 -20.15 -11.00
N LEU A 61 -4.91 -19.98 -12.25
CA LEU A 61 -4.51 -21.10 -13.12
C LEU A 61 -3.31 -21.87 -12.55
N LYS A 62 -2.28 -21.15 -12.07
CA LYS A 62 -1.10 -21.77 -11.46
C LYS A 62 -1.45 -22.54 -10.19
N TYR A 63 -2.39 -22.04 -9.39
CA TYR A 63 -2.89 -22.74 -8.21
C TYR A 63 -3.56 -24.07 -8.56
N LEU A 64 -4.40 -24.10 -9.63
CA LEU A 64 -5.07 -25.33 -10.06
C LEU A 64 -4.08 -26.45 -10.45
N VAL A 65 -2.91 -26.09 -10.97
CA VAL A 65 -1.89 -27.06 -11.42
C VAL A 65 -0.90 -27.42 -10.31
N THR A 66 -0.51 -26.46 -9.47
CA THR A 66 0.61 -26.63 -8.52
C THR A 66 0.18 -26.66 -7.05
N GLY A 67 -1.07 -26.33 -6.75
CA GLY A 67 -1.54 -26.07 -5.38
C GLY A 67 -0.90 -24.84 -4.72
N LYS A 68 -0.12 -24.04 -5.47
CA LYS A 68 0.60 -22.87 -4.94
C LYS A 68 0.11 -21.56 -5.57
N ARG A 69 0.03 -20.52 -4.72
CA ARG A 69 -0.41 -19.17 -5.09
C ARG A 69 0.79 -18.23 -5.17
N PHE A 70 0.74 -17.31 -6.13
CA PHE A 70 1.63 -16.15 -6.13
C PHE A 70 0.81 -14.94 -5.70
N ASP A 71 1.20 -14.30 -4.61
CA ASP A 71 0.58 -13.06 -4.17
C ASP A 71 1.16 -11.89 -4.96
N TYR A 72 0.35 -11.37 -5.88
CA TYR A 72 0.74 -10.22 -6.68
C TYR A 72 0.63 -8.89 -5.90
N GLY A 73 -0.13 -8.86 -4.80
CA GLY A 73 -0.30 -7.67 -3.97
C GLY A 73 1.00 -7.27 -3.26
N HIS A 74 1.89 -8.22 -3.03
CA HIS A 74 3.23 -8.04 -2.48
C HIS A 74 4.30 -8.55 -3.45
N SER A 75 4.14 -8.27 -4.75
CA SER A 75 5.18 -8.57 -5.73
C SER A 75 6.11 -7.39 -5.94
N LYS A 76 7.38 -7.70 -6.22
CA LYS A 76 8.38 -6.68 -6.55
C LYS A 76 7.99 -5.92 -7.81
N GLU A 77 7.38 -6.58 -8.79
CA GLU A 77 6.94 -5.91 -10.03
C GLU A 77 5.88 -4.84 -9.74
N LEU A 78 4.90 -5.13 -8.87
CA LEU A 78 3.88 -4.16 -8.49
C LEU A 78 4.48 -3.01 -7.66
N ALA A 79 5.41 -3.32 -6.75
CA ALA A 79 6.09 -2.32 -5.95
C ALA A 79 6.87 -1.31 -6.81
N MET A 80 7.58 -1.76 -7.84
CA MET A 80 8.29 -0.86 -8.77
C MET A 80 7.34 0.04 -9.57
N ILE A 81 6.17 -0.48 -10.00
CA ILE A 81 5.13 0.33 -10.65
C ILE A 81 4.62 1.42 -9.69
N TYR A 82 4.39 1.06 -8.42
CA TYR A 82 3.96 2.03 -7.43
C TYR A 82 5.04 3.04 -7.08
N LYS A 83 6.32 2.64 -7.02
CA LYS A 83 7.45 3.54 -6.80
C LYS A 83 7.39 4.71 -7.78
N GLU A 84 7.40 4.44 -9.08
CA GLU A 84 7.44 5.48 -10.11
C GLU A 84 6.29 6.49 -9.96
N HIS A 85 5.09 6.01 -9.62
CA HIS A 85 3.89 6.84 -9.49
C HIS A 85 3.83 7.65 -8.20
N PHE A 86 4.09 7.01 -7.06
CA PHE A 86 3.97 7.67 -5.76
C PHE A 86 5.19 8.52 -5.42
N GLU A 87 6.38 8.15 -5.87
CA GLU A 87 7.60 8.96 -5.72
C GLU A 87 7.43 10.33 -6.39
N GLN A 88 6.86 10.38 -7.59
CA GLN A 88 6.51 11.64 -8.27
C GLN A 88 5.49 12.48 -7.49
N GLN A 89 4.45 11.86 -6.93
CA GLN A 89 3.47 12.58 -6.11
C GLN A 89 4.08 13.13 -4.81
N ILE A 90 4.98 12.35 -4.18
CA ILE A 90 5.67 12.76 -2.97
C ILE A 90 6.59 13.95 -3.29
N GLN A 91 7.43 13.84 -4.32
CA GLN A 91 8.37 14.89 -4.74
C GLN A 91 7.67 16.19 -5.16
N ASN A 92 6.56 16.10 -5.90
CA ASN A 92 5.83 17.27 -6.39
C ASN A 92 4.87 17.88 -5.37
N SER A 93 4.64 17.23 -4.22
CA SER A 93 3.77 17.79 -3.18
C SER A 93 4.47 18.88 -2.37
N ASP A 94 3.69 19.78 -1.79
CA ASP A 94 4.15 20.76 -0.80
C ASP A 94 4.00 20.22 0.65
N ALA A 95 3.79 18.91 0.81
CA ALA A 95 3.62 18.27 2.11
C ALA A 95 4.95 18.22 2.88
N ASP A 96 4.85 18.45 4.18
CA ASP A 96 5.94 18.35 5.15
C ASP A 96 6.16 16.91 5.63
N LEU A 97 5.12 16.06 5.54
CA LEU A 97 5.11 14.68 6.02
C LEU A 97 4.24 13.80 5.12
N VAL A 98 4.67 12.56 4.89
CA VAL A 98 3.83 11.50 4.27
C VAL A 98 3.26 10.59 5.36
N ILE A 99 1.96 10.32 5.32
CA ILE A 99 1.33 9.28 6.15
C ILE A 99 0.82 8.19 5.22
N ALA A 100 1.47 7.02 5.26
CA ALA A 100 1.18 5.88 4.42
C ALA A 100 0.43 4.80 5.22
N VAL A 101 -0.81 4.50 4.85
CA VAL A 101 -1.67 3.54 5.57
C VAL A 101 -1.91 2.31 4.72
N ALA A 102 -1.60 1.13 5.25
CA ALA A 102 -1.73 -0.16 4.56
C ALA A 102 -1.11 -0.13 3.16
N ALA A 103 0.07 0.48 3.05
CA ALA A 103 0.68 0.85 1.79
C ALA A 103 2.12 0.33 1.66
N SER A 104 2.45 -0.82 2.27
CA SER A 104 3.79 -1.41 2.23
C SER A 104 4.30 -1.55 0.80
N THR A 105 3.51 -2.17 -0.09
CA THR A 105 3.87 -2.32 -1.51
C THR A 105 4.03 -0.98 -2.22
N ALA A 106 3.29 0.06 -1.85
CA ALA A 106 3.42 1.36 -2.50
C ALA A 106 4.59 2.19 -2.00
N MET A 107 4.98 2.03 -0.74
CA MET A 107 6.15 2.69 -0.16
C MET A 107 7.44 1.91 -0.40
N ALA A 108 7.34 0.61 -0.74
CA ALA A 108 8.48 -0.23 -1.04
C ALA A 108 9.31 0.41 -2.17
N TYR A 109 10.62 0.51 -1.92
CA TYR A 109 11.63 1.06 -2.83
C TYR A 109 11.52 2.56 -3.15
N ILE A 110 10.57 3.32 -2.59
CA ILE A 110 10.53 4.78 -2.74
C ILE A 110 11.72 5.39 -2.01
N GLU A 111 12.40 6.31 -2.69
CA GLU A 111 13.47 7.13 -2.12
C GLU A 111 12.95 8.57 -2.00
N THR A 112 12.89 9.08 -0.78
CA THR A 112 12.42 10.44 -0.52
C THR A 112 13.12 11.04 0.69
N GLU A 113 13.41 12.34 0.61
CA GLU A 113 13.91 13.13 1.74
C GLU A 113 12.78 13.54 2.71
N LYS A 114 11.51 13.40 2.29
CA LYS A 114 10.37 13.73 3.13
C LYS A 114 10.24 12.70 4.25
N PRO A 115 10.04 13.14 5.50
CA PRO A 115 9.73 12.20 6.57
C PRO A 115 8.42 11.47 6.24
N PHE A 116 8.32 10.20 6.64
CA PHE A 116 7.11 9.43 6.47
C PHE A 116 6.79 8.59 7.70
N VAL A 117 5.50 8.36 7.90
CA VAL A 117 4.97 7.41 8.88
C VAL A 117 4.24 6.31 8.10
N HIS A 118 4.65 5.06 8.30
CA HIS A 118 3.96 3.90 7.78
C HIS A 118 3.12 3.25 8.87
N ILE A 119 1.84 3.00 8.57
CA ILE A 119 0.87 2.41 9.48
C ILE A 119 0.38 1.10 8.86
N SER A 120 0.66 -0.01 9.54
CA SER A 120 0.22 -1.37 9.17
C SER A 120 -0.17 -2.15 10.42
N ASP A 121 -1.09 -3.09 10.28
CA ASP A 121 -1.57 -3.98 11.36
C ASP A 121 -0.67 -5.20 11.57
N ALA A 122 -0.03 -5.68 10.51
CA ALA A 122 0.87 -6.83 10.52
C ALA A 122 2.03 -6.66 9.54
N THR A 123 3.07 -7.47 9.74
CA THR A 123 4.13 -7.69 8.74
C THR A 123 3.78 -8.88 7.86
N PHE A 124 4.31 -8.93 6.63
CA PHE A 124 4.06 -10.04 5.71
C PHE A 124 4.38 -11.41 6.33
N ALA A 125 5.55 -11.51 6.98
CA ALA A 125 5.97 -12.72 7.70
C ALA A 125 4.94 -13.24 8.72
N LYS A 126 4.21 -12.32 9.40
CA LYS A 126 3.19 -12.69 10.39
C LYS A 126 1.86 -13.09 9.76
N MET A 127 1.59 -12.67 8.52
CA MET A 127 0.36 -13.04 7.81
C MET A 127 0.43 -14.46 7.22
N ILE A 128 1.63 -14.94 6.88
CA ILE A 128 1.82 -16.26 6.25
C ILE A 128 1.22 -17.36 7.14
N ASN A 129 0.31 -18.15 6.57
CA ASN A 129 -0.45 -19.21 7.24
C ASN A 129 -1.33 -18.80 8.44
N TYR A 130 -1.34 -17.53 8.83
CA TYR A 130 -2.29 -16.98 9.80
C TYR A 130 -3.55 -16.47 9.11
N ASN A 131 -3.39 -15.67 8.04
CA ASN A 131 -4.49 -15.16 7.25
C ASN A 131 -4.74 -16.10 6.04
N PRO A 132 -5.99 -16.55 5.79
CA PRO A 132 -6.32 -17.44 4.66
C PRO A 132 -5.84 -16.95 3.29
N ASP A 133 -5.74 -15.62 3.09
CA ASP A 133 -5.25 -15.04 1.84
C ASP A 133 -3.76 -15.30 1.57
N TYR A 134 -2.99 -15.60 2.62
CA TYR A 134 -1.53 -15.79 2.60
C TYR A 134 -1.13 -17.24 2.88
N THR A 135 -1.97 -18.19 2.47
CA THR A 135 -1.71 -19.63 2.53
C THR A 135 -1.20 -20.18 1.20
N SER A 136 -0.44 -21.27 1.25
CA SER A 136 0.05 -21.98 0.06
C SER A 136 0.83 -21.10 -0.92
N LEU A 137 1.56 -20.11 -0.42
CA LEU A 137 2.36 -19.22 -1.26
C LEU A 137 3.56 -19.95 -1.89
N THR A 138 3.93 -19.53 -3.09
CA THR A 138 5.19 -19.95 -3.73
C THR A 138 6.39 -19.34 -2.98
N LEU A 139 7.57 -19.98 -3.05
CA LEU A 139 8.79 -19.46 -2.43
C LEU A 139 9.15 -18.04 -2.91
N LYS A 140 8.97 -17.76 -4.22
CA LYS A 140 9.14 -16.42 -4.78
C LYS A 140 8.23 -15.39 -4.09
N SER A 141 6.96 -15.73 -3.90
CA SER A 141 5.98 -14.85 -3.24
C SER A 141 6.33 -14.60 -1.76
N ILE A 142 6.88 -15.60 -1.07
CA ILE A 142 7.33 -15.45 0.31
C ILE A 142 8.58 -14.56 0.38
N SER A 143 9.52 -14.73 -0.55
CA SER A 143 10.72 -13.90 -0.63
C SER A 143 10.36 -12.43 -0.89
N GLU A 144 9.60 -12.17 -1.95
CA GLU A 144 9.23 -10.80 -2.33
C GLU A 144 8.37 -10.13 -1.27
N GLY A 145 7.41 -10.85 -0.68
CA GLY A 145 6.57 -10.28 0.36
C GLY A 145 7.32 -9.94 1.65
N ASN A 146 8.42 -10.63 1.97
CA ASN A 146 9.26 -10.27 3.12
C ASN A 146 10.27 -9.14 2.81
N GLU A 147 10.51 -8.82 1.54
CA GLU A 147 11.30 -7.67 1.11
C GLU A 147 10.49 -6.36 1.12
N ILE A 148 9.16 -6.47 1.12
CA ILE A 148 8.17 -5.36 1.12
C ILE A 148 7.70 -5.06 2.54
#